data_AF-A0A8T0D5P9-F1
#
_entry.id   AF-A0A8T0D5P9-F1
#
_cell.length_a   1.000
_cell.length_b   1.000
_cell.length_c   1.000
_cell.angle_alpha   90.00
_cell.angle_beta   90.00
_cell.angle_gamma   90.00
#
_symmetry.space_group_name_H-M   'P 1'
#
loop_
_entity.id
_entity.type
_entity.pdbx_description
1 polymer ?
#
loop_
_entity_poly.entity_id
_entity_poly.type
_entity_poly.pdbx_seq_one_letter_code
_entity_poly.pdbx_strand_id
1 'polypeptide(L)'
;MFEHNGDVLCPQLNGTLSNGVGLFGTKQSNMRELHSRDVEMLRLIGQYLCDKGLNGAYAQLSRESGVSLEHDDATELRHATLEGRWSDAHAAVDRLAPLIGDPESVDEVRFLLLEQRFLEHLEANEVMPAVTLLRNQITPMQRNTERVHTLASCLMCRTAAELSAQAGGWAGKDAGSRLQLINRIQAFVPAQTMLPPRRLEELIEESVRSQLSTCIFHNPPLGSTIDLDSVSLLQRHSCGMYNFPAFCIQTLHQRDGELWLCQFSPDGCYLAVGGKDANVDVLRVDAKRHT
;
A
#
# COMPACT_ATOMS: atom_id res chain seq x y z
N MET A 1 14.36 -7.39 20.45
CA MET A 1 13.01 -7.91 20.72
C MET A 1 12.05 -6.92 20.09
N PHE A 2 11.69 -7.15 18.83
CA PHE A 2 10.67 -6.36 18.14
C PHE A 2 9.58 -7.37 17.80
N GLU A 3 8.49 -7.28 18.54
CA GLU A 3 7.31 -8.12 18.34
C GLU A 3 6.60 -7.67 17.06
N HIS A 4 6.37 -8.62 16.16
CA HIS A 4 5.42 -8.48 15.07
C HIS A 4 4.02 -8.27 15.66
N ASN A 5 3.49 -7.06 15.56
CA ASN A 5 2.06 -6.84 15.72
C ASN A 5 1.35 -7.49 14.54
N GLY A 6 0.77 -8.66 14.78
CA GLY A 6 -0.11 -9.33 13.83
C GLY A 6 -1.34 -8.47 13.55
N ASP A 7 -1.61 -8.30 12.26
CA ASP A 7 -2.83 -7.68 11.75
C ASP A 7 -4.05 -8.50 12.20
N VAL A 8 -4.76 -8.01 13.21
CA VAL A 8 -6.10 -8.48 13.57
C VAL A 8 -7.10 -7.53 12.91
N LEU A 9 -7.60 -7.92 11.74
CA LEU A 9 -8.77 -7.28 11.13
C LEU A 9 -9.97 -8.21 11.29
N CYS A 10 -10.89 -7.84 12.19
CA CYS A 10 -12.11 -8.59 12.45
C CYS A 10 -13.17 -8.38 11.34
N PRO A 11 -13.83 -9.45 10.88
CA PRO A 11 -14.95 -9.41 9.96
C PRO A 11 -16.24 -9.16 10.75
N GLN A 12 -16.86 -7.97 10.66
CA GLN A 12 -18.24 -7.72 11.08
C GLN A 12 -18.63 -6.25 10.88
N LEU A 13 -18.98 -5.85 9.65
CA LEU A 13 -19.67 -4.58 9.43
C LEU A 13 -20.63 -4.71 8.24
N ASN A 14 -21.85 -5.19 8.51
CA ASN A 14 -23.08 -4.51 8.15
C ASN A 14 -24.28 -5.29 8.70
N GLY A 15 -25.09 -4.61 9.51
CA GLY A 15 -26.39 -5.09 9.92
C GLY A 15 -27.30 -5.21 8.69
N THR A 16 -27.92 -6.36 8.54
CA THR A 16 -28.87 -6.71 7.48
C THR A 16 -30.03 -5.72 7.39
N LEU A 17 -30.14 -5.02 6.25
CA LEU A 17 -31.42 -4.55 5.73
C LEU A 17 -31.48 -4.89 4.24
N SER A 18 -32.41 -5.79 3.91
CA SER A 18 -32.63 -6.29 2.56
C SER A 18 -33.59 -5.39 1.76
N ASN A 19 -33.36 -5.44 0.44
CA ASN A 19 -34.23 -5.11 -0.69
C ASN A 19 -34.48 -3.63 -1.05
N GLY A 20 -34.14 -3.31 -2.31
CA GLY A 20 -34.95 -2.41 -3.12
C GLY A 20 -34.18 -1.60 -4.16
N VAL A 21 -34.20 -2.05 -5.41
CA VAL A 21 -33.93 -1.23 -6.61
C VAL A 21 -34.79 0.03 -6.58
N GLY A 22 -34.17 1.22 -6.74
CA GLY A 22 -34.93 2.47 -6.83
C GLY A 22 -34.06 3.72 -6.86
N LEU A 23 -33.70 4.18 -8.06
CA LEU A 23 -33.46 5.59 -8.31
C LEU A 23 -34.72 6.39 -7.96
N PHE A 24 -34.56 7.44 -7.15
CA PHE A 24 -35.53 8.50 -6.81
C PHE A 24 -36.83 8.10 -6.11
N GLY A 25 -36.99 8.50 -4.83
CA GLY A 25 -38.29 8.47 -4.15
C GLY A 25 -38.31 8.64 -2.62
N THR A 26 -38.11 9.88 -2.16
CA THR A 26 -38.68 10.49 -0.92
C THR A 26 -38.69 9.69 0.39
N LYS A 27 -37.67 9.91 1.23
CA LYS A 27 -37.85 10.21 2.66
C LYS A 27 -37.02 11.45 2.99
N GLN A 28 -37.67 12.51 3.44
CA GLN A 28 -37.02 13.70 3.97
C GLN A 28 -36.21 13.33 5.22
N SER A 29 -34.90 13.20 5.07
CA SER A 29 -33.95 13.54 6.12
C SER A 29 -33.25 14.83 5.68
N ASN A 30 -33.01 15.72 6.64
CA ASN A 30 -32.36 17.01 6.47
C ASN A 30 -30.85 16.86 6.15
N MET A 31 -30.51 16.05 5.15
CA MET A 31 -29.12 15.83 4.74
C MET A 31 -28.77 16.90 3.71
N ARG A 32 -27.88 17.82 4.07
CA ARG A 32 -27.14 18.61 3.07
C ARG A 32 -26.61 17.62 2.03
N GLU A 33 -26.89 17.86 0.75
CA GLU A 33 -26.24 17.10 -0.33
C GLU A 33 -24.72 17.25 -0.14
N LEU A 34 -24.09 16.17 0.31
CA LEU A 34 -22.65 16.13 0.52
C LEU A 34 -21.97 16.23 -0.84
N HIS A 35 -20.95 17.09 -0.96
CA HIS A 35 -20.19 17.18 -2.19
C HIS A 35 -19.40 15.88 -2.41
N SER A 36 -19.12 15.49 -3.66
CA SER A 36 -18.38 14.26 -3.99
C SER A 36 -17.06 14.13 -3.20
N ARG A 37 -16.37 15.26 -2.99
CA ARG A 37 -15.13 15.32 -2.21
C ARG A 37 -15.34 15.07 -0.72
N ASP A 38 -16.45 15.51 -0.16
CA ASP A 38 -16.77 15.26 1.26
C ASP A 38 -17.04 13.78 1.50
N VAL A 39 -17.71 13.12 0.55
CA VAL A 39 -17.92 11.66 0.56
C VAL A 39 -16.58 10.93 0.52
N GLU A 40 -15.67 11.31 -0.37
CA GLU A 40 -14.32 10.72 -0.41
C GLU A 40 -13.54 10.93 0.89
N MET A 41 -13.56 12.16 1.45
CA MET A 41 -12.90 12.43 2.73
C MET A 41 -13.48 11.58 3.87
N LEU A 42 -14.80 11.44 3.95
CA LEU A 42 -15.45 10.61 4.96
C LEU A 42 -15.08 9.13 4.81
N ARG A 43 -14.96 8.63 3.57
CA ARG A 43 -14.49 7.26 3.31
C ARG A 43 -13.03 7.07 3.74
N LEU A 44 -12.15 8.04 3.45
CA LEU A 44 -10.74 8.00 3.89
C LEU A 44 -10.61 8.04 5.41
N ILE A 45 -11.37 8.90 6.09
CA ILE A 45 -11.42 8.95 7.56
C ILE A 45 -11.99 7.64 8.12
N GLY A 46 -13.07 7.15 7.52
CA GLY A 46 -13.69 5.89 7.91
C GLY A 46 -12.72 4.71 7.83
N GLN A 47 -11.96 4.61 6.74
CA GLN A 47 -10.91 3.60 6.59
C GLN A 47 -9.86 3.72 7.68
N TYR A 48 -9.34 4.93 7.91
CA TYR A 48 -8.32 5.15 8.94
C TYR A 48 -8.81 4.74 10.34
N LEU A 49 -10.07 5.05 10.67
CA LEU A 49 -10.68 4.61 11.93
C LEU A 49 -10.71 3.08 12.03
N CYS A 50 -11.15 2.38 10.98
CA CYS A 50 -11.16 0.93 10.94
C CYS A 50 -9.75 0.33 11.05
N ASP A 51 -8.78 0.87 10.33
CA ASP A 51 -7.38 0.41 10.34
C ASP A 51 -6.73 0.58 11.74
N LYS A 52 -7.17 1.57 12.53
CA LYS A 52 -6.75 1.75 13.94
C LYS A 52 -7.62 1.00 14.95
N GLY A 53 -8.56 0.17 14.51
CA GLY A 53 -9.47 -0.60 15.38
C GLY A 53 -10.60 0.20 16.01
N LEU A 54 -10.84 1.45 15.57
CA LEU A 54 -11.87 2.37 16.08
C LEU A 54 -13.23 2.12 15.40
N ASN A 55 -13.66 0.85 15.33
CA ASN A 55 -14.86 0.42 14.59
C ASN A 55 -16.16 1.07 15.10
N GLY A 56 -16.26 1.33 16.41
CA GLY A 56 -17.41 2.02 16.99
C GLY A 56 -17.54 3.48 16.51
N ALA A 57 -16.41 4.16 16.31
CA ALA A 57 -16.38 5.53 15.78
C ALA A 57 -16.80 5.53 14.30
N TYR A 58 -16.31 4.58 13.51
CA TYR A 58 -16.76 4.41 12.12
C TYR A 58 -18.26 4.11 12.03
N ALA A 59 -18.80 3.21 12.86
CA ALA A 59 -20.21 2.87 12.85
C ALA A 59 -21.11 4.10 13.15
N GLN A 60 -20.67 4.98 14.05
CA GLN A 60 -21.36 6.24 14.32
C GLN A 60 -21.22 7.22 13.14
N LEU A 61 -20.02 7.38 12.59
CA LEU A 61 -19.76 8.24 11.43
C LEU A 61 -20.63 7.85 10.23
N SER A 62 -20.70 6.55 9.92
CA SER A 62 -21.51 6.03 8.81
C SER A 62 -23.00 6.27 9.06
N ARG A 63 -23.47 6.10 10.30
CA ARG A 63 -24.88 6.37 10.66
C ARG A 63 -25.25 7.85 10.55
N GLU A 64 -24.37 8.75 10.98
CA GLU A 64 -24.61 10.19 10.96
C GLU A 64 -24.49 10.79 9.55
N SER A 65 -23.51 10.33 8.77
CA SER A 65 -23.25 10.85 7.43
C SER A 65 -24.05 10.15 6.32
N GLY A 66 -24.53 8.94 6.57
CA GLY A 66 -25.12 8.07 5.55
C GLY A 66 -24.12 7.52 4.53
N VAL A 67 -22.81 7.69 4.76
CA VAL A 67 -21.74 7.25 3.85
C VAL A 67 -21.27 5.85 4.23
N SER A 68 -21.24 4.95 3.24
CA SER A 68 -20.60 3.64 3.35
C SER A 68 -19.14 3.71 2.91
N LEU A 69 -18.28 2.85 3.48
CA LEU A 69 -16.86 2.78 3.14
C LEU A 69 -16.61 2.31 1.71
N GLU A 70 -17.38 1.32 1.27
CA GLU A 70 -17.27 0.65 -0.02
C GLU A 70 -18.66 0.35 -0.58
N HIS A 71 -18.70 -0.09 -1.84
CA HIS A 71 -19.91 -0.67 -2.42
C HIS A 71 -20.25 -1.98 -1.70
N ASP A 72 -21.55 -2.28 -1.52
CA ASP A 72 -21.99 -3.46 -0.76
C ASP A 72 -21.44 -4.77 -1.33
N ASP A 73 -21.44 -4.92 -2.66
CA ASP A 73 -20.86 -6.11 -3.30
C ASP A 73 -19.33 -6.20 -3.13
N ALA A 74 -18.62 -5.08 -3.02
CA ALA A 74 -17.18 -5.08 -2.72
C ALA A 74 -16.93 -5.47 -1.26
N THR A 75 -17.81 -5.04 -0.36
CA THR A 75 -17.78 -5.46 1.05
C THR A 75 -18.05 -6.96 1.18
N GLU A 76 -19.05 -7.50 0.46
CA GLU A 76 -19.33 -8.94 0.45
C GLU A 76 -18.16 -9.71 -0.16
N LEU A 77 -17.57 -9.25 -1.26
CA LEU A 77 -16.37 -9.87 -1.83
C LEU A 77 -15.23 -9.96 -0.80
N ARG A 78 -14.97 -8.85 -0.09
CA ARG A 78 -13.94 -8.79 0.95
C ARG A 78 -14.23 -9.78 2.08
N HIS A 79 -15.46 -9.76 2.59
CA HIS A 79 -15.89 -10.63 3.69
C HIS A 79 -15.84 -12.12 3.31
N ALA A 80 -16.44 -12.48 2.16
CA ALA A 80 -16.43 -13.82 1.64
C ALA A 80 -15.01 -14.34 1.37
N THR A 81 -14.10 -13.48 0.89
CA THR A 81 -12.69 -13.83 0.66
C THR A 81 -11.95 -14.08 1.98
N LEU A 82 -12.12 -13.21 2.98
CA LEU A 82 -11.48 -13.38 4.30
C LEU A 82 -11.98 -14.63 5.03
N GLU A 83 -13.28 -14.93 4.94
CA GLU A 83 -13.89 -16.11 5.56
C GLU A 83 -13.63 -17.41 4.75
N GLY A 84 -13.30 -17.29 3.46
CA GLY A 84 -13.11 -18.43 2.56
C GLY A 84 -14.42 -18.99 1.99
N ARG A 85 -15.49 -18.18 1.96
CA ARG A 85 -16.76 -18.48 1.27
C ARG A 85 -16.61 -18.23 -0.23
N TRP A 86 -15.84 -19.07 -0.91
CA TRP A 86 -15.45 -18.86 -2.31
C TRP A 86 -16.61 -18.75 -3.30
N SER A 87 -17.72 -19.47 -3.06
CA SER A 87 -18.94 -19.34 -3.87
C SER A 87 -19.50 -17.92 -3.85
N ASP A 88 -19.53 -17.33 -2.66
CA ASP A 88 -20.13 -16.01 -2.42
C ASP A 88 -19.20 -14.92 -2.94
N ALA A 89 -17.88 -15.13 -2.81
CA ALA A 89 -16.87 -14.29 -3.44
C ALA A 89 -17.01 -14.26 -4.97
N HIS A 90 -17.14 -15.42 -5.64
CA HIS A 90 -17.37 -15.46 -7.09
C HIS A 90 -18.68 -14.77 -7.49
N ALA A 91 -19.76 -15.02 -6.76
CA ALA A 91 -21.04 -14.36 -7.02
C ALA A 91 -20.96 -12.83 -6.82
N ALA A 92 -20.16 -12.35 -5.87
CA ALA A 92 -19.91 -10.93 -5.68
C ALA A 92 -19.11 -10.34 -6.85
N VAL A 93 -18.09 -11.04 -7.37
CA VAL A 93 -17.35 -10.62 -8.58
C VAL A 93 -18.28 -10.48 -9.77
N ASP A 94 -19.22 -11.42 -9.96
CA ASP A 94 -20.18 -11.34 -11.07
C ASP A 94 -21.10 -10.12 -10.97
N ARG A 95 -21.50 -9.73 -9.75
CA ARG A 95 -22.28 -8.51 -9.52
C ARG A 95 -21.46 -7.23 -9.66
N LEU A 96 -20.16 -7.28 -9.35
CA LEU A 96 -19.22 -6.17 -9.54
C LEU A 96 -18.75 -6.00 -10.99
N ALA A 97 -18.89 -7.02 -11.85
CA ALA A 97 -18.40 -6.99 -13.22
C ALA A 97 -18.84 -5.75 -14.03
N PRO A 98 -20.11 -5.27 -13.94
CA PRO A 98 -20.52 -4.04 -14.62
C PRO A 98 -19.82 -2.77 -14.11
N LEU A 99 -19.45 -2.74 -12.82
CA LEU A 99 -18.75 -1.61 -12.20
C LEU A 99 -17.26 -1.60 -12.54
N ILE A 100 -16.65 -2.79 -12.68
CA ILE A 100 -15.27 -2.94 -13.15
C ILE A 100 -15.18 -2.52 -14.63
N GLY A 101 -16.18 -2.89 -15.44
CA GLY A 101 -16.33 -2.47 -16.83
C GLY A 101 -15.38 -3.15 -17.81
N ASP A 102 -14.17 -3.49 -17.38
CA ASP A 102 -13.19 -4.25 -18.15
C ASP A 102 -13.32 -5.78 -17.92
N PRO A 103 -13.72 -6.56 -18.94
CA PRO A 103 -13.79 -8.02 -18.82
C PRO A 103 -12.45 -8.65 -18.46
N GLU A 104 -11.33 -8.05 -18.87
CA GLU A 104 -10.02 -8.63 -18.60
C GLU A 104 -9.68 -8.59 -17.11
N SER A 105 -9.94 -7.45 -16.47
CA SER A 105 -9.82 -7.23 -15.04
C SER A 105 -10.75 -8.14 -14.23
N VAL A 106 -12.01 -8.33 -14.65
CA VAL A 106 -12.95 -9.22 -13.96
C VAL A 106 -12.43 -10.65 -13.93
N ASP A 107 -11.96 -11.15 -15.06
CA ASP A 107 -11.41 -12.49 -15.13
C ASP A 107 -10.08 -12.63 -14.38
N GLU A 108 -9.26 -11.57 -14.31
CA GLU A 108 -8.04 -11.58 -13.49
C GLU A 108 -8.41 -11.74 -12.01
N VAL A 109 -9.42 -11.00 -11.52
CA VAL A 109 -9.97 -11.19 -10.17
C VAL A 109 -10.46 -12.62 -9.94
N ARG A 110 -11.15 -13.22 -10.92
CA ARG A 110 -11.56 -14.63 -10.86
C ARG A 110 -10.36 -15.57 -10.77
N PHE A 111 -9.32 -15.34 -11.57
CA PHE A 111 -8.11 -16.16 -11.56
C PHE A 111 -7.42 -16.08 -10.20
N LEU A 112 -7.29 -14.89 -9.61
CA LEU A 112 -6.70 -14.69 -8.29
C LEU A 112 -7.46 -15.44 -7.17
N LEU A 113 -8.79 -15.43 -7.20
CA LEU A 113 -9.62 -16.19 -6.26
C LEU A 113 -9.41 -17.70 -6.40
N LEU A 114 -9.35 -18.20 -7.64
CA LEU A 114 -9.12 -19.61 -7.93
C LEU A 114 -7.70 -20.05 -7.53
N GLU A 115 -6.70 -19.21 -7.79
CA GLU A 115 -5.31 -19.41 -7.38
C GLU A 115 -5.20 -19.56 -5.86
N GLN A 116 -5.79 -18.64 -5.10
CA GLN A 116 -5.76 -18.71 -3.64
C GLN A 116 -6.45 -19.99 -3.14
N ARG A 117 -7.65 -20.29 -3.66
CA ARG A 117 -8.39 -21.50 -3.29
C ARG A 117 -7.61 -22.79 -3.62
N PHE A 118 -6.90 -22.82 -4.75
CA PHE A 118 -6.02 -23.93 -5.12
C PHE A 118 -4.92 -24.14 -4.07
N LEU A 119 -4.21 -23.08 -3.69
CA LEU A 119 -3.12 -23.15 -2.72
C LEU A 119 -3.62 -23.58 -1.33
N GLU A 120 -4.80 -23.11 -0.91
CA GLU A 120 -5.43 -23.54 0.33
C GLU A 120 -5.81 -25.03 0.33
N HIS A 121 -6.28 -25.58 -0.80
CA HIS A 121 -6.51 -27.03 -0.91
C HIS A 121 -5.19 -27.83 -0.81
N LEU A 122 -4.09 -27.33 -1.38
CA LEU A 122 -2.79 -28.00 -1.25
C LEU A 122 -2.25 -27.95 0.18
N GLU A 123 -2.39 -26.81 0.86
CA GLU A 123 -2.00 -26.67 2.27
C GLU A 123 -2.81 -27.60 3.19
N ALA A 124 -4.09 -27.78 2.90
CA ALA A 124 -4.98 -28.74 3.58
C ALA A 124 -4.73 -30.22 3.18
N ASN A 125 -3.76 -30.49 2.30
CA ASN A 125 -3.46 -31.82 1.74
C ASN A 125 -4.63 -32.45 0.95
N GLU A 126 -5.51 -31.61 0.40
CA GLU A 126 -6.66 -31.98 -0.43
C GLU A 126 -6.31 -31.95 -1.93
N VAL A 127 -5.47 -32.90 -2.36
CA VAL A 127 -4.91 -32.91 -3.72
C VAL A 127 -5.98 -33.08 -4.81
N MET A 128 -7.00 -33.92 -4.58
CA MET A 128 -8.02 -34.19 -5.60
C MET A 128 -8.87 -32.94 -5.93
N PRO A 129 -9.46 -32.22 -4.95
CA PRO A 129 -10.08 -30.92 -5.19
C PRO A 129 -9.17 -29.91 -5.91
N ALA A 130 -7.89 -29.83 -5.49
CA ALA A 130 -6.92 -28.93 -6.11
C ALA A 130 -6.70 -29.25 -7.60
N VAL A 131 -6.51 -30.52 -7.95
CA VAL A 131 -6.33 -30.96 -9.35
C VAL A 131 -7.58 -30.71 -10.19
N THR A 132 -8.77 -30.97 -9.64
CA THR A 132 -10.04 -30.68 -10.33
C THR A 132 -10.18 -29.20 -10.61
N LEU A 133 -9.84 -28.34 -9.64
CA LEU A 133 -9.90 -26.89 -9.79
C LEU A 133 -8.88 -26.39 -10.83
N LEU A 134 -7.64 -26.90 -10.79
CA LEU A 134 -6.61 -26.57 -11.78
C LEU A 134 -7.04 -26.93 -13.20
N ARG A 135 -7.53 -28.17 -13.41
CA ARG A 135 -7.89 -28.68 -14.74
C ARG A 135 -9.15 -28.04 -15.33
N ASN A 136 -10.18 -27.86 -14.51
CA ASN A 136 -11.51 -27.50 -14.99
C ASN A 136 -11.80 -26.00 -14.94
N GLN A 137 -11.08 -25.24 -14.10
CA GLN A 137 -11.35 -23.81 -13.90
C GLN A 137 -10.14 -22.95 -14.23
N ILE A 138 -8.94 -23.27 -13.71
CA ILE A 138 -7.76 -22.42 -13.92
C ILE A 138 -7.18 -22.55 -15.34
N THR A 139 -6.86 -23.77 -15.79
CA THR A 139 -6.23 -23.99 -17.11
C THR A 139 -7.05 -23.46 -18.28
N PRO A 140 -8.40 -23.60 -18.32
CA PRO A 140 -9.22 -23.06 -19.41
C PRO A 140 -9.20 -21.53 -19.53
N MET A 141 -8.82 -20.79 -18.48
CA MET A 141 -8.77 -19.32 -18.52
C MET A 141 -7.62 -18.77 -19.38
N GLN A 142 -6.56 -19.55 -19.63
CA GLN A 142 -5.43 -19.23 -20.52
C GLN A 142 -4.72 -17.87 -20.30
N ARG A 143 -4.88 -17.24 -19.13
CA ARG A 143 -4.31 -15.90 -18.85
C ARG A 143 -2.82 -15.88 -18.58
N ASN A 144 -2.33 -16.84 -17.78
CA ASN A 144 -0.95 -16.87 -17.34
C ASN A 144 -0.41 -18.29 -17.34
N THR A 145 0.06 -18.74 -18.51
CA THR A 145 0.58 -20.10 -18.71
C THR A 145 1.76 -20.40 -17.81
N GLU A 146 2.69 -19.46 -17.62
CA GLU A 146 3.82 -19.60 -16.71
C GLU A 146 3.36 -19.85 -15.27
N ARG A 147 2.40 -19.05 -14.79
CA ARG A 147 1.86 -19.21 -13.44
C ARG A 147 1.11 -20.53 -13.29
N VAL A 148 0.34 -20.94 -14.30
CA VAL A 148 -0.32 -22.26 -14.31
C VAL A 148 0.71 -23.41 -14.22
N HIS A 149 1.85 -23.30 -14.92
CA HIS A 149 2.94 -24.27 -14.77
C HIS A 149 3.56 -24.27 -13.37
N THR A 150 3.72 -23.09 -12.76
CA THR A 150 4.14 -22.97 -11.35
C THR A 150 3.15 -23.67 -10.42
N LEU A 151 1.85 -23.41 -10.57
CA LEU A 151 0.79 -24.02 -9.77
C LEU A 151 0.73 -25.55 -9.96
N ALA A 152 0.93 -26.03 -11.19
CA ALA A 152 1.03 -27.46 -11.46
C ALA A 152 2.26 -28.08 -10.74
N SER A 153 3.37 -27.35 -10.67
CA SER A 153 4.57 -27.80 -9.95
C SER A 153 4.34 -27.87 -8.43
N CYS A 154 3.48 -27.00 -7.88
CA CYS A 154 3.09 -27.04 -6.46
C CYS A 154 2.43 -28.36 -6.03
N LEU A 155 1.85 -29.13 -6.95
CA LEU A 155 1.27 -30.46 -6.65
C LEU A 155 2.31 -31.47 -6.15
N MET A 156 3.59 -31.23 -6.42
CA MET A 156 4.69 -32.09 -6.00
C MET A 156 5.24 -31.72 -4.61
N CYS A 157 4.84 -30.57 -4.06
CA CYS A 157 5.26 -30.11 -2.74
C CYS A 157 4.66 -31.01 -1.66
N ARG A 158 5.48 -31.36 -0.66
CA ARG A 158 5.08 -32.24 0.46
C ARG A 158 4.99 -31.51 1.79
N THR A 159 5.55 -30.30 1.85
CA THR A 159 5.56 -29.46 3.05
C THR A 159 5.03 -28.07 2.74
N ALA A 160 4.48 -27.39 3.75
CA ALA A 160 4.02 -26.00 3.62
C ALA A 160 5.16 -25.05 3.22
N ALA A 161 6.39 -25.30 3.69
CA ALA A 161 7.56 -24.50 3.32
C ALA A 161 7.92 -24.66 1.83
N GLU A 162 7.88 -25.88 1.30
CA GLU A 162 8.06 -26.13 -0.14
C GLU A 162 6.96 -25.46 -0.96
N LEU A 163 5.70 -25.58 -0.52
CA LEU A 163 4.56 -24.93 -1.18
C LEU A 163 4.72 -23.41 -1.21
N SER A 164 5.10 -22.80 -0.09
CA SER A 164 5.35 -21.37 0.02
C SER A 164 6.44 -20.92 -0.95
N ALA A 165 7.59 -21.60 -0.95
CA ALA A 165 8.70 -21.28 -1.85
C ALA A 165 8.30 -21.43 -3.33
N GLN A 166 7.65 -22.54 -3.68
CA GLN A 166 7.23 -22.83 -5.06
C GLN A 166 6.15 -21.87 -5.55
N ALA A 167 5.24 -21.44 -4.67
CA ALA A 167 4.18 -20.48 -4.99
C ALA A 167 4.65 -19.01 -5.02
N GLY A 168 5.95 -18.75 -4.88
CA GLY A 168 6.52 -17.41 -4.94
C GLY A 168 6.43 -16.64 -3.62
N GLY A 169 6.59 -17.33 -2.49
CA GLY A 169 6.52 -16.74 -1.15
C GLY A 169 5.10 -16.63 -0.60
N TRP A 170 4.17 -17.48 -1.07
CA TRP A 170 2.81 -17.51 -0.53
C TRP A 170 2.83 -17.83 0.96
N ALA A 171 2.25 -16.95 1.78
CA ALA A 171 2.44 -17.00 3.24
C ALA A 171 1.71 -18.17 3.93
N GLY A 172 0.71 -18.78 3.28
CA GLY A 172 -0.19 -19.75 3.89
C GLY A 172 -1.54 -19.13 4.27
N LYS A 173 -2.58 -19.95 4.47
CA LYS A 173 -3.94 -19.50 4.77
C LYS A 173 -4.02 -18.60 6.01
N ASP A 174 -3.34 -18.99 7.09
CA ASP A 174 -3.41 -18.32 8.39
C ASP A 174 -2.40 -17.16 8.54
N ALA A 175 -1.50 -16.96 7.56
CA ALA A 175 -0.46 -15.93 7.59
C ALA A 175 -0.84 -14.66 6.78
N GLY A 176 -2.13 -14.36 6.66
CA GLY A 176 -2.61 -13.16 5.97
C GLY A 176 -2.63 -13.23 4.44
N SER A 177 -2.50 -14.42 3.84
CA SER A 177 -2.55 -14.57 2.36
C SER A 177 -3.86 -14.08 1.75
N ARG A 178 -4.99 -14.28 2.44
CA ARG A 178 -6.31 -13.77 2.00
C ARG A 178 -6.37 -12.24 1.99
N LEU A 179 -5.70 -11.57 2.93
CA LEU A 179 -5.60 -10.11 2.94
C LEU A 179 -4.72 -9.61 1.78
N GLN A 180 -3.60 -10.28 1.52
CA GLN A 180 -2.76 -9.99 0.35
C GLN A 180 -3.50 -10.20 -0.96
N LEU A 181 -4.32 -11.26 -1.07
CA LEU A 181 -5.20 -11.50 -2.20
C LEU A 181 -6.14 -10.31 -2.42
N ILE A 182 -6.79 -9.81 -1.38
CA ILE A 182 -7.68 -8.65 -1.48
C ILE A 182 -6.93 -7.42 -2.00
N ASN A 183 -5.72 -7.17 -1.50
CA ASN A 183 -4.89 -6.06 -1.98
C ASN A 183 -4.51 -6.22 -3.46
N ARG A 184 -4.30 -7.46 -3.95
CA ARG A 184 -4.08 -7.74 -5.39
C ARG A 184 -5.35 -7.50 -6.20
N ILE A 185 -6.52 -7.94 -5.71
CA ILE A 185 -7.82 -7.74 -6.36
C ILE A 185 -8.13 -6.25 -6.51
N GLN A 186 -7.79 -5.43 -5.51
CA GLN A 186 -8.00 -3.98 -5.54
C GLN A 186 -7.33 -3.28 -6.73
N ALA A 187 -6.25 -3.83 -7.29
CA ALA A 187 -5.61 -3.25 -8.48
C ALA A 187 -6.52 -3.30 -9.74
N PHE A 188 -7.52 -4.17 -9.74
CA PHE A 188 -8.45 -4.40 -10.85
C PHE A 188 -9.85 -3.84 -10.61
N VAL A 189 -10.11 -3.29 -9.41
CA VAL A 189 -11.40 -2.75 -9.02
C VAL A 189 -11.30 -1.24 -8.86
N PRO A 190 -12.20 -0.43 -9.44
CA PRO A 190 -12.14 1.02 -9.30
C PRO A 190 -12.16 1.48 -7.84
N ALA A 191 -11.36 2.50 -7.52
CA ALA A 191 -11.23 3.04 -6.16
C ALA A 191 -12.55 3.59 -5.59
N GLN A 192 -13.46 4.02 -6.46
CA GLN A 192 -14.81 4.45 -6.08
C GLN A 192 -15.66 3.28 -5.56
N THR A 193 -15.41 2.07 -6.04
CA THR A 193 -16.13 0.86 -5.66
C THR A 193 -15.51 0.21 -4.43
N MET A 194 -14.18 0.06 -4.41
CA MET A 194 -13.41 -0.57 -3.34
C MET A 194 -12.22 0.32 -2.96
N LEU A 195 -12.07 0.67 -1.69
CA LEU A 195 -11.12 1.71 -1.29
C LEU A 195 -9.70 1.12 -1.22
N PRO A 196 -8.68 1.74 -1.86
CA PRO A 196 -7.29 1.29 -1.74
C PRO A 196 -6.85 1.23 -0.27
N PRO A 197 -5.95 0.32 0.12
CA PRO A 197 -5.60 0.12 1.52
C PRO A 197 -4.79 1.31 2.05
N ARG A 198 -5.05 1.75 3.29
CA ARG A 198 -4.32 2.85 3.97
C ARG A 198 -4.23 4.16 3.16
N ARG A 199 -5.24 4.46 2.35
CA ARG A 199 -5.15 5.54 1.36
C ARG A 199 -4.95 6.93 1.98
N LEU A 200 -5.53 7.18 3.17
CA LEU A 200 -5.33 8.44 3.89
C LEU A 200 -3.87 8.62 4.32
N GLU A 201 -3.24 7.55 4.80
CA GLU A 201 -1.84 7.58 5.25
C GLU A 201 -0.91 7.86 4.05
N GLU A 202 -1.12 7.18 2.92
CA GLU A 202 -0.35 7.45 1.69
C GLU A 202 -0.44 8.91 1.23
N LEU A 203 -1.65 9.48 1.22
CA LEU A 203 -1.89 10.87 0.84
C LEU A 203 -1.20 11.85 1.79
N ILE A 204 -1.21 11.55 3.09
CA ILE A 204 -0.53 12.35 4.11
C ILE A 204 0.98 12.28 3.92
N GLU A 205 1.55 11.08 3.74
CA GLU A 205 2.98 10.92 3.49
C GLU A 205 3.41 11.66 2.22
N GLU A 206 2.63 11.58 1.14
CA GLU A 206 2.89 12.29 -0.11
C GLU A 206 2.83 13.82 0.09
N SER A 207 1.89 14.31 0.91
CA SER A 207 1.82 15.71 1.31
C SER A 207 3.05 16.15 2.10
N VAL A 208 3.50 15.35 3.07
CA VAL A 208 4.71 15.62 3.86
C VAL A 208 5.94 15.67 2.94
N ARG A 209 6.11 14.70 2.04
CA ARG A 209 7.19 14.71 1.04
C ARG A 209 7.17 15.96 0.18
N SER A 210 5.98 16.41 -0.25
CA SER A 210 5.81 17.64 -1.03
C SER A 210 6.18 18.90 -0.22
N GLN A 211 5.84 18.95 1.08
CA GLN A 211 6.26 20.06 1.94
C GLN A 211 7.77 20.10 2.16
N LEU A 212 8.41 18.93 2.29
CA LEU A 212 9.86 18.83 2.42
C LEU A 212 10.57 19.26 1.13
N SER A 213 10.09 18.82 -0.04
CA SER A 213 10.69 19.15 -1.33
C SER A 213 10.55 20.63 -1.71
N THR A 214 9.50 21.29 -1.21
CA THR A 214 9.26 22.72 -1.41
C THR A 214 9.92 23.60 -0.35
N CYS A 215 10.48 23.02 0.71
CA CYS A 215 11.13 23.77 1.76
C CYS A 215 12.52 24.25 1.34
N ILE A 216 12.66 25.58 1.20
CA ILE A 216 13.89 26.26 0.76
C ILE A 216 15.13 25.85 1.58
N PHE A 217 14.98 25.68 2.89
CA PHE A 217 16.08 25.40 3.81
C PHE A 217 16.22 23.93 4.18
N HIS A 218 15.49 23.03 3.52
CA HIS A 218 15.57 21.60 3.83
C HIS A 218 16.78 20.98 3.13
N ASN A 219 17.81 20.61 3.91
CA ASN A 219 19.05 20.04 3.41
C ASN A 219 19.39 18.75 4.18
N PRO A 220 18.74 17.61 3.86
CA PRO A 220 19.04 16.33 4.49
C PRO A 220 20.44 15.84 4.08
N PRO A 221 21.21 15.20 4.99
CA PRO A 221 22.48 14.59 4.64
C PRO A 221 22.33 13.58 3.48
N LEU A 222 23.33 13.52 2.60
CA LEU A 222 23.35 12.55 1.51
C LEU A 222 23.23 11.12 2.05
N GLY A 223 22.26 10.36 1.54
CA GLY A 223 22.03 8.97 1.96
C GLY A 223 21.29 8.82 3.29
N SER A 224 20.90 9.90 3.96
CA SER A 224 19.99 9.81 5.10
C SER A 224 18.54 9.65 4.62
N THR A 225 17.86 8.63 5.14
CA THR A 225 16.41 8.50 4.99
C THR A 225 15.73 9.49 5.94
N ILE A 226 14.88 10.38 5.41
CA ILE A 226 14.08 11.27 6.23
C ILE A 226 13.04 10.41 6.96
N ASP A 227 13.04 10.47 8.28
CA ASP A 227 11.97 9.92 9.10
C ASP A 227 10.73 10.81 8.97
N LEU A 228 9.78 10.40 8.14
CA LEU A 228 8.55 11.16 7.88
C LEU A 228 7.69 11.32 9.13
N ASP A 229 7.76 10.38 10.08
CA ASP A 229 6.98 10.40 11.32
C ASP A 229 7.44 11.51 12.29
N SER A 230 8.68 12.01 12.10
CA SER A 230 9.22 13.14 12.85
C SER A 230 8.65 14.49 12.40
N VAL A 231 8.00 14.57 11.24
CA VAL A 231 7.44 15.80 10.69
C VAL A 231 6.01 16.00 11.19
N SER A 232 5.74 17.16 11.78
CA SER A 232 4.39 17.47 12.27
C SER A 232 3.39 17.55 11.12
N LEU A 233 2.22 16.90 11.28
CA LEU A 233 1.07 17.05 10.39
C LEU A 233 0.20 18.26 10.73
N LEU A 234 0.26 18.72 11.98
CA LEU A 234 -0.59 19.80 12.51
C LEU A 234 -0.07 21.20 12.13
N GLN A 235 1.21 21.31 11.81
CA GLN A 235 1.84 22.53 11.35
C GLN A 235 2.61 22.25 10.06
N ARG A 236 2.60 23.21 9.14
CA ARG A 236 3.42 23.12 7.92
C ARG A 236 4.90 23.02 8.26
N HIS A 237 5.60 22.16 7.53
CA HIS A 237 7.05 22.01 7.67
C HIS A 237 7.77 23.31 7.29
N SER A 238 8.74 23.70 8.12
CA SER A 238 9.59 24.85 7.89
C SER A 238 10.95 24.62 8.56
N CYS A 239 12.00 24.52 7.75
CA CYS A 239 13.37 24.51 8.26
C CYS A 239 13.84 25.95 8.47
N GLY A 240 14.58 26.19 9.56
CA GLY A 240 15.29 27.44 9.76
C GLY A 240 16.55 27.53 8.89
N MET A 241 16.94 28.75 8.53
CA MET A 241 18.18 29.03 7.79
C MET A 241 19.44 28.51 8.50
N TYR A 242 19.39 28.32 9.82
CA TYR A 242 20.52 27.87 10.64
C TYR A 242 21.12 26.52 10.20
N ASN A 243 20.32 25.64 9.60
CA ASN A 243 20.78 24.33 9.10
C ASN A 243 21.09 24.34 7.60
N PHE A 244 20.95 25.48 6.94
CA PHE A 244 21.28 25.66 5.54
C PHE A 244 22.70 26.25 5.43
N PRO A 245 23.54 25.82 4.47
CA PRO A 245 24.88 26.36 4.28
C PRO A 245 24.81 27.77 3.66
N ALA A 246 24.30 28.73 4.42
CA ALA A 246 24.10 30.12 3.99
C ALA A 246 25.36 30.98 4.13
N PHE A 247 26.31 30.55 4.98
CA PHE A 247 27.52 31.31 5.31
C PHE A 247 28.76 30.47 5.07
N CYS A 248 29.81 31.09 4.52
CA CYS A 248 31.11 30.46 4.39
C CYS A 248 31.73 30.29 5.78
N ILE A 249 31.96 29.04 6.20
CA ILE A 249 32.56 28.70 7.51
C ILE A 249 34.09 28.71 7.42
N GLN A 250 34.63 28.28 6.28
CA GLN A 250 36.07 28.12 6.07
C GLN A 250 36.41 28.39 4.60
N THR A 251 37.45 29.18 4.38
CA THR A 251 38.10 29.30 3.07
C THR A 251 39.37 28.47 3.11
N LEU A 252 39.49 27.52 2.19
CA LEU A 252 40.65 26.66 2.05
C LEU A 252 41.52 27.17 0.90
N HIS A 253 42.80 27.42 1.19
CA HIS A 253 43.75 27.89 0.19
C HIS A 253 44.54 26.72 -0.38
N GLN A 254 44.54 26.57 -1.71
CA GLN A 254 45.40 25.66 -2.46
C GLN A 254 46.57 26.44 -3.08
N ARG A 255 47.61 25.74 -3.55
CA ARG A 255 48.69 26.32 -4.36
C ARG A 255 48.13 26.90 -5.66
N ASP A 256 48.86 27.87 -6.22
CA ASP A 256 48.44 28.65 -7.40
C ASP A 256 48.23 27.76 -8.63
N GLY A 257 46.98 27.34 -8.85
CA GLY A 257 46.60 26.48 -9.96
C GLY A 257 45.09 26.42 -10.16
N GLU A 258 44.65 25.91 -11.31
CA GLU A 258 43.23 25.72 -11.60
C GLU A 258 42.71 24.46 -10.90
N LEU A 259 41.62 24.62 -10.15
CA LEU A 259 40.87 23.52 -9.53
C LEU A 259 39.91 22.91 -10.54
N TRP A 260 39.99 21.59 -10.74
CA TRP A 260 39.08 20.87 -11.64
C TRP A 260 38.14 19.93 -10.88
N LEU A 261 38.57 19.39 -9.74
CA LEU A 261 37.79 18.46 -8.95
C LEU A 261 37.97 18.73 -7.45
N CYS A 262 36.88 18.63 -6.69
CA CYS A 262 36.91 18.55 -5.24
C CYS A 262 35.92 17.49 -4.75
N GLN A 263 36.28 16.76 -3.71
CA GLN A 263 35.41 15.76 -3.10
C GLN A 263 35.66 15.68 -1.59
N PHE A 264 34.58 15.77 -0.81
CA PHE A 264 34.65 15.54 0.63
C PHE A 264 34.80 14.05 0.93
N SER A 265 35.54 13.73 2.00
CA SER A 265 35.52 12.40 2.59
C SER A 265 34.10 12.07 3.09
N PRO A 266 33.72 10.78 3.18
CA PRO A 266 32.38 10.38 3.62
C PRO A 266 32.00 10.87 5.03
N ASP A 267 32.98 11.10 5.90
CA ASP A 267 32.82 11.64 7.25
C ASP A 267 32.84 13.18 7.30
N GLY A 268 33.07 13.85 6.17
CA GLY A 268 33.13 15.32 6.05
C GLY A 268 34.36 15.98 6.68
N CYS A 269 35.32 15.22 7.21
CA CYS A 269 36.49 15.74 7.92
C CYS A 269 37.61 16.21 6.99
N TYR A 270 37.63 15.74 5.74
CA TYR A 270 38.66 16.04 4.76
C TYR A 270 38.05 16.44 3.42
N LEU A 271 38.77 17.28 2.69
CA LEU A 271 38.47 17.67 1.32
C LEU A 271 39.68 17.32 0.46
N ALA A 272 39.49 16.42 -0.50
CA ALA A 272 40.48 16.17 -1.54
C ALA A 272 40.23 17.14 -2.69
N VAL A 273 41.28 17.85 -3.12
CA VAL A 273 41.23 18.77 -4.27
C VAL A 273 42.30 18.40 -5.28
N GLY A 274 41.94 18.42 -6.56
CA GLY A 274 42.81 18.08 -7.67
C GLY A 274 42.67 19.09 -8.81
N GLY A 275 43.79 19.36 -9.48
CA GLY A 275 43.86 20.40 -10.49
C GLY A 275 44.97 20.20 -11.51
N LYS A 276 45.36 21.29 -12.15
CA LYS A 276 46.32 21.34 -13.26
C LYS A 276 47.70 20.72 -12.95
N ASP A 277 48.16 20.81 -11.71
CA ASP A 277 49.54 20.47 -11.34
C ASP A 277 49.79 18.96 -11.10
N ALA A 278 48.89 18.09 -11.55
CA ALA A 278 48.94 16.63 -11.36
C ALA A 278 49.12 16.17 -9.89
N ASN A 279 48.91 17.08 -8.94
CA ASN A 279 48.96 16.84 -7.51
C ASN A 279 47.54 16.85 -6.93
N VAL A 280 47.34 16.06 -5.88
CA VAL A 280 46.11 16.04 -5.07
C VAL A 280 46.46 16.54 -3.68
N ASP A 281 45.85 17.65 -3.27
CA ASP A 281 45.98 18.16 -1.91
C ASP A 281 44.81 17.62 -1.07
N VAL A 282 45.12 17.09 0.12
CA VAL A 282 44.11 16.64 1.08
C VAL A 282 44.10 17.62 2.25
N LEU A 283 43.01 18.36 2.37
CA LEU A 283 42.83 19.45 3.31
C LEU A 283 41.92 19.00 4.45
N ARG A 284 42.29 19.32 5.69
CA ARG A 284 41.43 19.09 6.84
C ARG A 284 40.35 20.17 6.90
N VAL A 285 39.11 19.74 7.07
CA VAL A 285 37.94 20.61 7.16
C VAL A 285 37.53 20.71 8.63
N ASP A 286 37.39 21.93 9.13
CA ASP A 286 36.89 22.15 10.49
C ASP A 286 35.36 22.16 10.47
N ALA A 287 34.74 21.20 11.15
CA ALA A 287 33.28 21.09 11.27
C ALA A 287 32.66 22.11 12.24
N LYS A 288 33.10 23.37 12.22
CA LYS A 288 32.52 24.42 13.07
C LYS A 288 31.14 24.80 12.55
N ARG A 289 30.08 24.39 13.25
CA ARG A 289 28.73 24.89 13.01
C ARG A 289 28.64 26.33 13.51
N HIS A 290 28.01 27.20 12.73
CA HIS A 290 27.67 28.54 13.19
C HIS A 290 26.68 28.40 14.36
N THR A 291 27.02 28.90 15.54
CA THR A 291 26.07 29.10 16.66
C THR A 291 25.31 30.39 16.48
#